data_AF-A0A918HJU7-F1
#
_entry.id   AF-A0A918HJU7-F1
#
_cell.length_a   1.000
_cell.length_b   1.000
_cell.length_c   1.000
_cell.angle_alpha   90.00
_cell.angle_beta   90.00
_cell.angle_gamma   90.00
#
_symmetry.space_group_name_H-M   'P 1'
#
loop_
_entity.id
_entity.type
_entity.pdbx_description
1 polymer ?
#
loop_
_entity_poly.entity_id
_entity_poly.type
_entity_poly.pdbx_seq_one_letter_code
_entity_poly.pdbx_strand_id
1 'polypeptide(L)'
;MFPDSQARIVVTRLDPPTVQLLPGSPALDVSAQGVPMATVVGTDTSASVQISAHWWPDGKETAALVARAATELDVPPSTVIVTPGPVTVRHVTLVARGDGEEEAVLASSTSSGMPPYTALLAGPLPPALLPLAREALQGRRGRLLVRFDGAVGADEVVRELDVGEAMSDAPSGEKHIFLTATATEAPVTDPAAPGASLPLRITVATGSVPVRAVDLTGADAAGTPWTVTYPSDDPLPEQLPAAESLDLVVHGESGKPYRRTLRPGASGWVIDEAALGLVTVTCQAPGRTDGAVVALEVWYEPAGDGLPDHRSVTLDAPEWTASWLVASAQEDLGGELVIDVTETGADGVAVPKHTVHSISPQVRV
;
A
#
# COMPACT_ATOMS: atom_id res chain seq x y z
N MET A 1 -30.38 19.86 -22.81
CA MET A 1 -29.20 18.98 -22.79
C MET A 1 -28.56 19.17 -21.43
N PHE A 2 -28.79 18.25 -20.51
CA PHE A 2 -28.23 18.34 -19.15
C PHE A 2 -26.77 17.90 -19.20
N PRO A 3 -25.86 18.49 -18.39
CA PRO A 3 -24.49 17.99 -18.30
C PRO A 3 -24.52 16.55 -17.83
N ASP A 4 -24.07 15.64 -18.68
CA ASP A 4 -24.37 14.21 -18.62
C ASP A 4 -23.54 13.43 -17.58
N SER A 5 -22.87 14.16 -16.68
CA SER A 5 -21.86 13.66 -15.74
C SER A 5 -22.35 13.49 -14.29
N GLN A 6 -23.50 14.03 -13.92
CA GLN A 6 -24.02 13.92 -12.55
C GLN A 6 -25.12 12.86 -12.43
N ALA A 7 -25.10 12.12 -11.31
CA ALA A 7 -26.17 11.19 -10.99
C ALA A 7 -27.49 11.95 -10.78
N ARG A 8 -28.60 11.32 -11.13
CA ARG A 8 -29.91 11.99 -11.13
C ARG A 8 -31.03 11.06 -10.71
N ILE A 9 -32.12 11.68 -10.27
CA ILE A 9 -33.36 11.01 -9.90
C ILE A 9 -34.45 11.35 -10.91
N VAL A 10 -35.24 10.35 -11.30
CA VAL A 10 -36.45 10.51 -12.10
C VAL A 10 -37.64 10.06 -11.26
N VAL A 11 -38.63 10.93 -11.05
CA VAL A 11 -39.87 10.57 -10.34
C VAL A 11 -40.71 9.66 -11.23
N THR A 12 -41.08 8.47 -10.73
CA THR A 12 -41.86 7.49 -11.50
C THR A 12 -43.27 7.27 -10.99
N ARG A 13 -43.49 7.45 -9.68
CA ARG A 13 -44.80 7.33 -9.03
C ARG A 13 -44.88 8.24 -7.82
N LEU A 14 -46.05 8.81 -7.56
CA LEU A 14 -46.25 9.76 -6.46
C LEU A 14 -46.84 9.12 -5.19
N ASP A 15 -47.47 7.95 -5.29
CA ASP A 15 -48.08 7.25 -4.13
C ASP A 15 -47.88 5.72 -4.22
N PRO A 16 -46.89 5.14 -3.50
CA PRO A 16 -45.89 5.83 -2.69
C PRO A 16 -44.87 6.60 -3.57
N PRO A 17 -44.22 7.65 -3.04
CA PRO A 17 -43.23 8.43 -3.79
C PRO A 17 -42.05 7.54 -4.15
N THR A 18 -42.00 7.15 -5.42
CA THR A 18 -40.98 6.25 -5.97
C THR A 18 -40.14 7.01 -6.98
N VAL A 19 -38.84 6.90 -6.83
CA VAL A 19 -37.85 7.54 -7.68
C VAL A 19 -36.93 6.49 -8.31
N GLN A 20 -36.54 6.71 -9.56
CA GLN A 20 -35.50 5.96 -10.24
C GLN A 20 -34.19 6.70 -10.15
N LEU A 21 -33.16 6.02 -9.65
CA LEU A 21 -31.80 6.54 -9.61
C LEU A 21 -31.05 6.16 -10.89
N LEU A 22 -30.51 7.16 -11.58
CA LEU A 22 -29.65 7.01 -12.75
C LEU A 22 -28.23 7.42 -12.38
N PRO A 23 -27.21 6.59 -12.70
CA PRO A 23 -25.83 6.85 -12.34
C PRO A 23 -25.27 8.03 -13.12
N GLY A 24 -24.29 8.71 -12.51
CA GLY A 24 -23.56 9.84 -13.09
C GLY A 24 -22.28 9.37 -13.76
N SER A 25 -21.15 9.91 -13.29
CA SER A 25 -19.82 9.47 -13.69
C SER A 25 -19.38 8.23 -12.88
N PRO A 26 -18.62 7.29 -13.48
CA PRO A 26 -18.02 6.18 -12.76
C PRO A 26 -16.97 6.66 -11.76
N ALA A 27 -16.68 5.84 -10.75
CA ALA A 27 -15.71 6.13 -9.69
C ALA A 27 -14.86 4.88 -9.38
N LEU A 28 -13.67 5.10 -8.79
CA LEU A 28 -12.89 4.00 -8.22
C LEU A 28 -13.58 3.48 -6.96
N ASP A 29 -13.51 2.17 -6.74
CA ASP A 29 -13.84 1.63 -5.43
C ASP A 29 -12.81 2.10 -4.41
N VAL A 30 -13.24 2.27 -3.17
CA VAL A 30 -12.36 2.67 -2.06
C VAL A 30 -12.26 1.54 -1.04
N SER A 31 -11.08 1.40 -0.43
CA SER A 31 -10.87 0.50 0.70
C SER A 31 -11.65 0.95 1.93
N ALA A 32 -11.64 0.15 3.00
CA ALA A 32 -12.23 0.52 4.29
C ALA A 32 -11.62 1.80 4.90
N GLN A 33 -10.38 2.14 4.51
CA GLN A 33 -9.66 3.34 4.91
C GLN A 33 -9.95 4.55 3.99
N GLY A 34 -10.79 4.38 2.96
CA GLY A 34 -11.13 5.42 1.99
C GLY A 34 -10.14 5.57 0.84
N VAL A 35 -9.28 4.56 0.62
CA VAL A 35 -8.19 4.63 -0.37
C VAL A 35 -8.66 4.08 -1.71
N PRO A 36 -8.50 4.79 -2.83
CA PRO A 36 -8.90 4.28 -4.14
C PRO A 36 -8.15 2.98 -4.53
N MET A 37 -8.90 1.99 -5.00
CA MET A 37 -8.38 0.66 -5.34
C MET A 37 -7.84 0.60 -6.76
N ALA A 38 -6.65 1.17 -6.95
CA ALA A 38 -5.87 1.06 -8.18
C ALA A 38 -4.42 0.72 -7.84
N THR A 39 -3.88 -0.39 -8.37
CA THR A 39 -2.55 -0.89 -8.01
C THR A 39 -1.76 -1.35 -9.23
N VAL A 40 -0.45 -1.11 -9.21
CA VAL A 40 0.53 -1.76 -10.10
C VAL A 40 1.46 -2.63 -9.26
N VAL A 41 1.66 -3.88 -9.66
CA VAL A 41 2.54 -4.84 -8.99
C VAL A 41 3.46 -5.50 -10.02
N GLY A 42 4.74 -5.66 -9.70
CA GLY A 42 5.65 -6.48 -10.51
C GLY A 42 7.07 -5.92 -10.54
N THR A 43 7.75 -6.06 -11.67
CA THR A 43 9.08 -5.51 -11.94
C THR A 43 9.04 -4.48 -13.06
N ASP A 44 10.17 -3.83 -13.34
CA ASP A 44 10.29 -2.90 -14.49
C ASP A 44 10.09 -3.60 -15.85
N THR A 45 10.25 -4.92 -15.92
CA THR A 45 10.14 -5.73 -17.14
C THR A 45 8.87 -6.57 -17.21
N SER A 46 8.18 -6.78 -16.08
CA SER A 46 6.95 -7.55 -16.00
C SER A 46 6.09 -7.02 -14.87
N ALA A 47 5.07 -6.24 -15.21
CA ALA A 47 4.11 -5.71 -14.25
C ALA A 47 2.69 -6.18 -14.58
N SER A 48 1.81 -6.09 -13.60
CA SER A 48 0.36 -6.16 -13.75
C SER A 48 -0.29 -4.92 -13.15
N VAL A 49 -1.46 -4.58 -13.67
CA VAL A 49 -2.33 -3.54 -13.14
C VAL A 49 -3.61 -4.17 -12.63
N GLN A 50 -4.11 -3.69 -11.50
CA GLN A 50 -5.37 -4.11 -10.91
C GLN A 50 -6.16 -2.87 -10.49
N ILE A 51 -7.36 -2.69 -11.04
CA ILE A 51 -8.25 -1.56 -10.76
C ILE A 51 -9.65 -2.09 -10.46
N SER A 52 -10.27 -1.57 -9.40
CA SER A 52 -11.69 -1.80 -9.09
C SER A 52 -12.44 -0.49 -9.24
N ALA A 53 -13.53 -0.51 -10.01
CA ALA A 53 -14.36 0.66 -10.28
C ALA A 53 -15.83 0.27 -10.32
N HIS A 54 -16.71 1.24 -10.06
CA HIS A 54 -18.15 1.08 -10.14
C HIS A 54 -18.79 2.26 -10.88
N TRP A 55 -20.01 2.05 -11.37
CA TRP A 55 -20.78 3.09 -12.07
C TRP A 55 -22.13 3.30 -11.39
N TRP A 56 -22.06 3.90 -10.21
CA TRP A 56 -23.20 4.18 -9.34
C TRP A 56 -22.82 5.30 -8.35
N PRO A 57 -23.75 6.17 -7.91
CA PRO A 57 -23.44 7.15 -6.87
C PRO A 57 -23.11 6.45 -5.55
N ASP A 58 -22.17 7.03 -4.79
CA ASP A 58 -21.85 6.55 -3.45
C ASP A 58 -23.00 6.81 -2.45
N GLY A 59 -22.83 6.36 -1.21
CA GLY A 59 -23.87 6.53 -0.16
C GLY A 59 -24.18 8.00 0.16
N LYS A 60 -23.17 8.88 0.10
CA LYS A 60 -23.32 10.31 0.39
C LYS A 60 -24.04 11.03 -0.74
N GLU A 61 -23.65 10.78 -1.99
CA GLU A 61 -24.30 11.29 -3.18
C GLU A 61 -25.73 10.78 -3.28
N THR A 62 -25.96 9.48 -3.05
CA THR A 62 -27.30 8.89 -3.01
C THR A 62 -28.18 9.58 -1.97
N ALA A 63 -27.69 9.77 -0.74
CA ALA A 63 -28.44 10.46 0.32
C ALA A 63 -28.77 11.91 -0.06
N ALA A 64 -27.83 12.65 -0.67
CA ALA A 64 -28.06 14.01 -1.15
C ALA A 64 -29.13 14.07 -2.26
N LEU A 65 -29.10 13.10 -3.19
CA LEU A 65 -30.11 12.98 -4.24
C LEU A 65 -31.50 12.68 -3.65
N VAL A 66 -31.59 11.75 -2.70
CA VAL A 66 -32.86 11.43 -2.01
C VAL A 66 -33.39 12.64 -1.26
N ALA A 67 -32.55 13.36 -0.51
CA ALA A 67 -32.97 14.57 0.20
C ALA A 67 -33.51 15.65 -0.75
N ARG A 68 -32.86 15.83 -1.90
CA ARG A 68 -33.33 16.76 -2.94
C ARG A 68 -34.69 16.32 -3.50
N ALA A 69 -34.85 15.04 -3.85
CA ALA A 69 -36.12 14.53 -4.37
C ALA A 69 -37.26 14.61 -3.33
N ALA A 70 -36.96 14.33 -2.06
CA ALA A 70 -37.92 14.47 -0.96
C ALA A 70 -38.40 15.92 -0.80
N THR A 71 -37.48 16.89 -0.92
CA THR A 71 -37.80 18.33 -0.90
C THR A 71 -38.68 18.72 -2.08
N GLU A 72 -38.38 18.22 -3.28
CA GLU A 72 -39.18 18.49 -4.49
C GLU A 72 -40.60 17.89 -4.40
N LEU A 73 -40.73 16.74 -3.75
CA LEU A 73 -42.00 16.02 -3.58
C LEU A 73 -42.79 16.45 -2.33
N ASP A 74 -42.24 17.34 -1.50
CA ASP A 74 -42.81 17.75 -0.21
C ASP A 74 -43.13 16.57 0.73
N VAL A 75 -42.20 15.62 0.83
CA VAL A 75 -42.32 14.44 1.71
C VAL A 75 -41.06 14.24 2.55
N PRO A 76 -41.13 13.51 3.70
CA PRO A 76 -39.94 13.16 4.46
C PRO A 76 -38.99 12.25 3.65
N PRO A 77 -37.66 12.43 3.70
CA PRO A 77 -36.70 11.59 2.96
C PRO A 77 -36.85 10.09 3.20
N SER A 78 -37.26 9.68 4.41
CA SER A 78 -37.49 8.28 4.77
C SER A 78 -38.67 7.61 4.05
N THR A 79 -39.52 8.39 3.39
CA THR A 79 -40.70 7.87 2.65
C THR A 79 -40.43 7.65 1.17
N VAL A 80 -39.33 8.20 0.64
CA VAL A 80 -38.95 8.09 -0.77
C VAL A 80 -38.39 6.70 -1.04
N ILE A 81 -39.06 5.95 -1.92
CA ILE A 81 -38.59 4.63 -2.36
C ILE A 81 -37.65 4.82 -3.55
N VAL A 82 -36.38 4.47 -3.36
CA VAL A 82 -35.37 4.51 -4.44
C VAL A 82 -35.34 3.16 -5.15
N THR A 83 -35.47 3.20 -6.47
CA THR A 83 -35.32 2.04 -7.35
C THR A 83 -34.20 2.30 -8.36
N PRO A 84 -33.45 1.28 -8.79
CA PRO A 84 -32.51 1.47 -9.89
C PRO A 84 -33.24 1.85 -11.18
N GLY A 85 -32.72 2.84 -11.91
CA GLY A 85 -33.17 3.09 -13.26
C GLY A 85 -32.73 1.99 -14.24
N PRO A 86 -33.21 2.02 -15.50
CA PRO A 86 -32.95 0.99 -16.49
C PRO A 86 -31.53 1.10 -17.05
N VAL A 87 -30.53 0.68 -16.27
CA VAL A 87 -29.12 0.71 -16.67
C VAL A 87 -28.63 -0.70 -16.96
N THR A 88 -27.98 -0.86 -18.11
CA THR A 88 -27.30 -2.09 -18.50
C THR A 88 -25.85 -1.77 -18.82
N VAL A 89 -24.92 -2.46 -18.19
CA VAL A 89 -23.49 -2.37 -18.52
C VAL A 89 -23.12 -3.63 -19.31
N ARG A 90 -22.60 -3.44 -20.52
CA ARG A 90 -22.22 -4.55 -21.40
C ARG A 90 -20.77 -4.93 -21.21
N HIS A 91 -19.91 -3.93 -21.15
CA HIS A 91 -18.48 -4.14 -21.13
C HIS A 91 -17.77 -3.05 -20.32
N VAL A 92 -16.68 -3.44 -19.66
CA VAL A 92 -15.81 -2.50 -18.97
C VAL A 92 -14.38 -2.76 -19.44
N THR A 93 -13.69 -1.71 -19.89
CA THR A 93 -12.32 -1.80 -20.37
C THR A 93 -11.38 -0.90 -19.59
N LEU A 94 -10.16 -1.37 -19.37
CA LEU A 94 -9.06 -0.59 -18.87
C LEU A 94 -8.16 -0.18 -20.03
N VAL A 95 -7.94 1.11 -20.21
CA VAL A 95 -7.24 1.69 -21.36
C VAL A 95 -6.09 2.56 -20.88
N ALA A 96 -4.88 2.32 -21.40
CA ALA A 96 -3.77 3.27 -21.30
C ALA A 96 -3.80 4.21 -22.51
N ARG A 97 -3.62 5.52 -22.28
CA ARG A 97 -3.64 6.54 -23.32
C ARG A 97 -2.32 7.32 -23.32
N GLY A 98 -1.62 7.29 -24.46
CA GLY A 98 -0.37 8.02 -24.67
C GLY A 98 -0.60 9.50 -25.00
N ASP A 99 0.48 10.27 -25.15
CA ASP A 99 0.41 11.70 -25.52
C ASP A 99 -0.18 11.94 -26.92
N GLY A 100 -0.11 10.95 -27.82
CA GLY A 100 -0.65 11.01 -29.18
C GLY A 100 -2.10 10.55 -29.34
N GLU A 101 -2.87 10.48 -28.25
CA GLU A 101 -4.23 9.90 -28.18
C GLU A 101 -4.33 8.41 -28.56
N GLU A 102 -3.20 7.75 -28.85
CA GLU A 102 -3.17 6.29 -29.05
C GLU A 102 -3.60 5.58 -27.75
N GLU A 103 -4.59 4.70 -27.90
CA GLU A 103 -5.17 3.91 -26.83
C GLU A 103 -4.73 2.45 -26.93
N ALA A 104 -4.29 1.90 -25.80
CA ALA A 104 -4.00 0.48 -25.64
C ALA A 104 -4.93 -0.13 -24.59
N VAL A 105 -5.73 -1.12 -25.00
CA VAL A 105 -6.57 -1.88 -24.05
C VAL A 105 -5.67 -2.83 -23.26
N LEU A 106 -5.65 -2.65 -21.94
CA LEU A 106 -4.87 -3.46 -21.01
C LEU A 106 -5.64 -4.67 -20.48
N ALA A 107 -6.92 -4.46 -20.17
CA ALA A 107 -7.80 -5.47 -19.61
C ALA A 107 -9.25 -5.18 -19.97
N SER A 108 -10.08 -6.21 -19.92
CA SER A 108 -11.51 -6.12 -20.17
C SER A 108 -12.26 -7.05 -19.22
N SER A 109 -13.43 -6.61 -18.75
CA SER A 109 -14.26 -7.36 -17.81
C SER A 109 -15.75 -7.10 -18.07
N THR A 110 -16.60 -7.91 -17.45
CA THR A 110 -18.04 -7.65 -17.34
C THR A 110 -18.31 -7.08 -15.95
N SER A 111 -19.27 -6.17 -15.82
CA SER A 111 -19.70 -5.71 -14.50
C SER A 111 -20.55 -6.77 -13.78
N SER A 112 -20.87 -6.53 -12.51
CA SER A 112 -21.78 -7.35 -11.70
C SER A 112 -23.20 -7.49 -12.29
N GLY A 113 -23.57 -6.73 -13.33
CA GLY A 113 -24.91 -6.75 -13.93
C GLY A 113 -26.02 -6.12 -13.08
N MET A 114 -25.71 -5.70 -11.86
CA MET A 114 -26.61 -5.02 -10.93
C MET A 114 -25.90 -3.90 -10.17
N PRO A 115 -26.59 -2.81 -9.76
CA PRO A 115 -25.98 -1.74 -8.98
C PRO A 115 -25.18 -2.27 -7.77
N PRO A 116 -23.96 -1.76 -7.53
CA PRO A 116 -23.37 -0.54 -8.11
C PRO A 116 -22.64 -0.74 -9.46
N TYR A 117 -22.87 -1.86 -10.17
CA TYR A 117 -22.22 -2.20 -11.44
C TYR A 117 -20.69 -2.25 -11.33
N THR A 118 -20.17 -2.80 -10.24
CA THR A 118 -18.74 -2.96 -10.01
C THR A 118 -18.09 -3.83 -11.07
N ALA A 119 -16.87 -3.48 -11.46
CA ALA A 119 -15.99 -4.27 -12.29
C ALA A 119 -14.57 -4.27 -11.71
N LEU A 120 -14.00 -5.46 -11.58
CA LEU A 120 -12.58 -5.65 -11.29
C LEU A 120 -11.84 -5.91 -12.61
N LEU A 121 -10.84 -5.09 -12.89
CA LEU A 121 -9.99 -5.16 -14.07
C LEU A 121 -8.58 -5.51 -13.62
N ALA A 122 -8.09 -6.66 -14.05
CA ALA A 122 -6.71 -7.08 -13.80
C ALA A 122 -6.09 -7.57 -15.11
N GLY A 123 -4.88 -7.11 -15.41
CA GLY A 123 -4.21 -7.49 -16.65
C GLY A 123 -2.70 -7.27 -16.61
N PRO A 124 -1.96 -7.97 -17.49
CA PRO A 124 -0.55 -7.70 -17.67
C PRO A 124 -0.35 -6.27 -18.20
N LEU A 125 0.69 -5.61 -17.72
CA LEU A 125 1.06 -4.26 -18.12
C LEU A 125 2.38 -4.33 -18.92
N PRO A 126 2.34 -4.11 -20.24
CA PRO A 126 3.54 -4.08 -21.06
C PRO A 126 4.55 -3.05 -20.53
N PRO A 127 5.87 -3.33 -20.56
CA PRO A 127 6.88 -2.39 -20.05
C PRO A 127 6.81 -1.00 -20.67
N ALA A 128 6.43 -0.90 -21.95
CA ALA A 128 6.26 0.37 -22.65
C ALA A 128 5.12 1.24 -22.08
N LEU A 129 4.12 0.63 -21.41
CA LEU A 129 2.97 1.30 -20.82
C LEU A 129 3.11 1.51 -19.31
N LEU A 130 4.14 0.93 -18.68
CA LEU A 130 4.43 1.09 -17.25
C LEU A 130 4.58 2.56 -16.83
N PRO A 131 5.29 3.44 -17.57
CA PRO A 131 5.37 4.86 -17.23
C PRO A 131 3.99 5.54 -17.17
N LEU A 132 3.08 5.21 -18.10
CA LEU A 132 1.74 5.81 -18.15
C LEU A 132 0.90 5.39 -16.92
N ALA A 133 0.94 4.11 -16.55
CA ALA A 133 0.24 3.63 -15.37
C ALA A 133 0.79 4.28 -14.08
N ARG A 134 2.12 4.41 -13.95
CA ARG A 134 2.77 5.10 -12.82
C ARG A 134 2.33 6.56 -12.74
N GLU A 135 2.31 7.26 -13.88
CA GLU A 135 1.85 8.64 -13.94
C GLU A 135 0.38 8.77 -13.51
N ALA A 136 -0.51 7.87 -13.97
CA ALA A 136 -1.91 7.85 -13.55
C ALA A 136 -2.04 7.64 -12.03
N LEU A 137 -1.36 6.64 -11.47
CA LEU A 137 -1.36 6.35 -10.04
C LEU A 137 -0.76 7.47 -9.18
N GLN A 138 -0.02 8.40 -9.80
CA GLN A 138 0.53 9.60 -9.18
C GLN A 138 -0.37 10.84 -9.39
N GLY A 139 -1.58 10.66 -9.91
CA GLY A 139 -2.56 11.73 -10.08
C GLY A 139 -2.52 12.42 -11.45
N ARG A 140 -1.72 11.92 -12.41
CA ARG A 140 -1.66 12.53 -13.74
C ARG A 140 -2.84 12.08 -14.59
N ARG A 141 -3.72 13.04 -14.89
CA ARG A 141 -4.90 12.84 -15.73
C ARG A 141 -4.58 12.33 -17.14
N GLY A 142 -5.53 11.59 -17.70
CA GLY A 142 -5.57 11.19 -19.10
C GLY A 142 -4.61 10.06 -19.46
N ARG A 143 -4.00 9.39 -18.48
CA ARG A 143 -3.02 8.32 -18.70
C ARG A 143 -3.61 6.92 -18.65
N LEU A 144 -4.55 6.71 -17.75
CA LEU A 144 -5.20 5.43 -17.52
C LEU A 144 -6.69 5.67 -17.27
N LEU A 145 -7.53 4.94 -17.99
CA LEU A 145 -8.97 5.18 -18.06
C LEU A 145 -9.72 3.87 -17.87
N VAL A 146 -10.81 3.92 -17.11
CA VAL A 146 -11.80 2.83 -17.07
C VAL A 146 -13.02 3.27 -17.87
N ARG A 147 -13.33 2.55 -18.94
CA ARG A 147 -14.46 2.85 -19.84
C ARG A 147 -15.58 1.84 -19.62
N PHE A 148 -16.74 2.35 -19.23
CA PHE A 148 -18.00 1.61 -19.12
C PHE A 148 -18.82 1.81 -20.40
N ASP A 149 -19.02 0.72 -21.14
CA ASP A 149 -19.90 0.68 -22.30
C ASP A 149 -21.25 0.08 -21.90
N GLY A 150 -22.32 0.87 -22.01
CA GLY A 150 -23.64 0.46 -21.54
C GLY A 150 -24.79 1.23 -22.18
N ALA A 151 -25.96 1.09 -21.58
CA ALA A 151 -27.16 1.81 -21.98
C ALA A 151 -27.92 2.32 -20.75
N VAL A 152 -28.52 3.49 -20.88
CA VAL A 152 -29.44 4.08 -19.89
C VAL A 152 -30.79 4.25 -20.56
N GLY A 153 -31.73 3.35 -20.27
CA GLY A 153 -32.98 3.25 -21.01
C GLY A 153 -32.72 2.76 -22.43
N ALA A 154 -33.08 3.59 -23.43
CA ALA A 154 -32.85 3.30 -24.84
C ALA A 154 -31.56 3.92 -25.39
N ASP A 155 -30.89 4.77 -24.60
CA ASP A 155 -29.72 5.51 -25.04
C ASP A 155 -28.45 4.72 -24.75
N GLU A 156 -27.68 4.42 -25.79
CA GLU A 156 -26.32 3.89 -25.66
C GLU A 156 -25.41 4.98 -25.09
N VAL A 157 -24.63 4.63 -24.08
CA VAL A 157 -23.72 5.56 -23.43
C VAL A 157 -22.37 4.93 -23.16
N VAL A 158 -21.34 5.73 -23.34
CA VAL A 158 -19.98 5.45 -22.89
C VAL A 158 -19.68 6.40 -21.75
N ARG A 159 -19.14 5.87 -20.66
CA ARG A 159 -18.67 6.67 -19.52
C ARG A 159 -17.23 6.30 -19.21
N GLU A 160 -16.41 7.33 -19.03
CA GLU A 160 -15.00 7.17 -18.71
C GLU A 160 -14.72 7.67 -17.30
N LEU A 161 -13.92 6.90 -16.57
CA LEU A 161 -13.28 7.27 -15.31
C LEU A 161 -11.80 7.52 -15.59
N ASP A 162 -11.33 8.72 -15.30
CA ASP A 162 -9.90 9.04 -15.29
C ASP A 162 -9.28 8.60 -13.96
N VAL A 163 -8.44 7.56 -14.01
CA VAL A 163 -7.77 7.03 -12.83
C VAL A 163 -6.85 8.08 -12.23
N GLY A 164 -6.18 8.88 -13.06
CA GLY A 164 -5.31 9.96 -12.58
C GLY A 164 -6.08 11.05 -11.86
N GLU A 165 -7.24 11.44 -12.36
CA GLU A 165 -8.11 12.37 -11.64
C GLU A 165 -8.56 11.79 -10.29
N ALA A 166 -9.06 10.56 -10.27
CA ALA A 166 -9.51 9.92 -9.03
C ALA A 166 -8.39 9.70 -8.00
N MET A 167 -7.15 9.46 -8.46
CA MET A 167 -5.97 9.33 -7.61
C MET A 167 -5.42 10.68 -7.14
N SER A 168 -5.75 11.79 -7.80
CA SER A 168 -5.21 13.12 -7.44
C SER A 168 -5.72 13.64 -6.09
N ASP A 169 -6.87 13.14 -5.64
CA ASP A 169 -7.47 13.44 -4.33
C ASP A 169 -7.03 12.44 -3.23
N ALA A 170 -6.28 11.38 -3.58
CA ALA A 170 -5.84 10.36 -2.65
C ALA A 170 -4.68 10.86 -1.75
N PRO A 171 -4.62 10.45 -0.47
CA PRO A 171 -3.49 10.79 0.42
C PRO A 171 -2.15 10.33 -0.17
N SER A 172 -1.15 11.22 -0.22
CA SER A 172 0.14 10.98 -0.91
C SER A 172 0.98 9.82 -0.36
N GLY A 173 0.67 9.32 0.83
CA GLY A 173 1.34 8.20 1.50
C GLY A 173 0.93 6.82 0.99
N GLU A 174 -0.14 6.72 0.22
CA GLU A 174 -0.75 5.44 -0.19
C GLU A 174 -0.47 5.15 -1.67
N LYS A 175 0.82 5.08 -2.01
CA LYS A 175 1.25 4.77 -3.38
C LYS A 175 1.13 3.27 -3.64
N HIS A 176 0.14 2.88 -4.42
CA HIS A 176 -0.10 1.50 -4.84
C HIS A 176 0.80 1.06 -6.01
N ILE A 177 2.10 1.34 -5.92
CA ILE A 177 3.09 0.92 -6.91
C ILE A 177 4.10 0.02 -6.18
N PHE A 178 3.88 -1.28 -6.30
CA PHE A 178 4.73 -2.32 -5.72
C PHE A 178 5.63 -2.87 -6.82
N LEU A 179 6.63 -2.09 -7.19
CA LEU A 179 7.66 -2.53 -8.13
C LEU A 179 8.85 -3.06 -7.35
N THR A 180 9.08 -4.36 -7.42
CA THR A 180 10.38 -4.91 -7.05
C THR A 180 11.33 -4.60 -8.18
N ALA A 181 12.49 -4.02 -7.85
CA ALA A 181 13.56 -3.96 -8.85
C ALA A 181 13.78 -5.41 -9.29
N THR A 182 13.62 -5.68 -10.59
CA THR A 182 14.22 -6.90 -11.16
C THR A 182 15.65 -6.84 -10.66
N ALA A 183 16.08 -7.84 -9.88
CA ALA A 183 17.48 -7.94 -9.52
C ALA A 183 18.22 -7.81 -10.85
N THR A 184 18.84 -6.64 -11.08
CA THR A 184 19.61 -6.38 -12.30
C THR A 184 20.46 -7.61 -12.39
N GLU A 185 20.22 -8.43 -13.42
CA GLU A 185 21.00 -9.64 -13.64
C GLU A 185 22.42 -9.13 -13.50
N ALA A 186 23.07 -9.51 -12.38
CA ALA A 186 24.28 -8.83 -11.96
C ALA A 186 25.14 -8.85 -13.20
N PRO A 187 25.71 -7.71 -13.65
CA PRO A 187 26.58 -7.73 -14.81
C PRO A 187 27.43 -8.96 -14.61
N VAL A 188 27.42 -9.87 -15.59
CA VAL A 188 28.25 -11.08 -15.53
C VAL A 188 29.68 -10.55 -15.64
N THR A 189 30.14 -9.91 -14.58
CA THR A 189 31.51 -9.81 -14.21
C THR A 189 31.87 -11.26 -14.06
N ASP A 190 32.72 -11.73 -14.98
CA ASP A 190 33.51 -12.92 -14.75
C ASP A 190 33.80 -12.98 -13.25
N PRO A 191 33.46 -14.09 -12.56
CA PRO A 191 33.66 -14.21 -11.13
C PRO A 191 35.05 -13.68 -10.83
N ALA A 192 35.11 -12.65 -9.98
CA ALA A 192 36.36 -11.99 -9.64
C ALA A 192 37.39 -13.09 -9.37
N ALA A 193 38.55 -12.99 -10.03
CA ALA A 193 39.53 -14.07 -10.03
C ALA A 193 39.69 -14.65 -8.61
N PRO A 194 39.65 -15.98 -8.44
CA PRO A 194 39.67 -16.62 -7.12
C PRO A 194 40.82 -16.04 -6.29
N GLY A 195 40.47 -15.37 -5.18
CA GLY A 195 41.42 -14.63 -4.34
C GLY A 195 41.22 -13.11 -4.26
N ALA A 196 40.23 -12.52 -4.94
CA ALA A 196 39.87 -11.11 -4.74
C ALA A 196 39.30 -10.87 -3.33
N SER A 197 39.65 -9.74 -2.71
CA SER A 197 39.01 -9.25 -1.48
C SER A 197 38.10 -8.07 -1.83
N LEU A 198 36.91 -8.03 -1.23
CA LEU A 198 35.93 -6.97 -1.41
C LEU A 198 35.86 -6.10 -0.14
N PRO A 199 35.71 -4.77 -0.27
CA PRO A 199 35.57 -3.90 0.89
C PRO A 199 34.29 -4.24 1.67
N LEU A 200 34.37 -4.18 2.99
CA LEU A 200 33.24 -4.33 3.90
C LEU A 200 32.84 -2.95 4.44
N ARG A 201 31.55 -2.62 4.34
CA ARG A 201 30.96 -1.41 4.90
C ARG A 201 29.74 -1.78 5.72
N ILE A 202 29.75 -1.39 6.99
CA ILE A 202 28.58 -1.48 7.86
C ILE A 202 28.09 -0.05 8.06
N THR A 203 26.87 0.21 7.62
CA THR A 203 26.26 1.57 7.63
C THR A 203 25.19 1.73 8.69
N VAL A 204 24.75 0.62 9.26
CA VAL A 204 23.77 0.55 10.33
C VAL A 204 24.46 0.49 11.69
N ALA A 205 23.94 1.22 12.67
CA ALA A 205 24.45 1.17 14.03
C ALA A 205 24.05 -0.16 14.69
N THR A 206 25.02 -1.00 15.03
CA THR A 206 24.80 -2.22 15.84
C THR A 206 25.22 -1.99 17.29
N GLY A 207 24.89 -2.94 18.16
CA GLY A 207 25.18 -2.84 19.60
C GLY A 207 24.05 -2.21 20.41
N SER A 208 22.94 -1.84 19.77
CA SER A 208 21.74 -1.30 20.39
C SER A 208 20.50 -2.08 19.95
N VAL A 209 19.40 -1.97 20.69
CA VAL A 209 18.13 -2.63 20.32
C VAL A 209 17.66 -2.08 18.96
N PRO A 210 17.25 -2.94 18.00
CA PRO A 210 16.98 -4.38 18.18
C PRO A 210 18.17 -5.32 17.93
N VAL A 211 19.26 -4.87 17.30
CA VAL A 211 20.41 -5.73 16.91
C VAL A 211 21.64 -5.48 17.77
N ARG A 212 21.96 -6.47 18.62
CA ARG A 212 23.11 -6.43 19.52
C ARG A 212 24.39 -6.85 18.83
N ALA A 213 24.36 -7.91 18.04
CA ALA A 213 25.52 -8.39 17.31
C ALA A 213 25.11 -9.09 16.00
N VAL A 214 26.07 -9.24 15.10
CA VAL A 214 25.93 -9.94 13.83
C VAL A 214 27.18 -10.78 13.61
N ASP A 215 27.02 -12.08 13.40
CA ASP A 215 28.12 -12.94 12.96
C ASP A 215 28.12 -13.00 11.43
N LEU A 216 29.25 -12.63 10.84
CA LEU A 216 29.53 -12.72 9.41
C LEU A 216 30.32 -14.01 9.19
N THR A 217 29.76 -14.91 8.38
CA THR A 217 30.35 -16.22 8.10
C THR A 217 30.52 -16.43 6.61
N GLY A 218 31.67 -16.97 6.22
CA GLY A 218 31.99 -17.27 4.84
C GLY A 218 33.14 -18.26 4.72
N ALA A 219 33.63 -18.46 3.51
CA ALA A 219 34.85 -19.23 3.24
C ALA A 219 35.86 -18.37 2.47
N ASP A 220 37.15 -18.60 2.68
CA ASP A 220 38.21 -17.95 1.90
C ASP A 220 38.39 -18.62 0.52
N ALA A 221 39.34 -18.13 -0.28
CA ALA A 221 39.63 -18.70 -1.60
C ALA A 221 40.15 -20.15 -1.58
N ALA A 222 40.62 -20.64 -0.42
CA ALA A 222 41.01 -22.03 -0.21
C ALA A 222 39.86 -22.90 0.34
N GLY A 223 38.68 -22.32 0.56
CA GLY A 223 37.52 -23.00 1.16
C GLY A 223 37.57 -23.10 2.67
N THR A 224 38.50 -22.41 3.35
CA THR A 224 38.59 -22.40 4.80
C THR A 224 37.48 -21.51 5.38
N PRO A 225 36.63 -22.02 6.28
CA PRO A 225 35.58 -21.22 6.88
C PRO A 225 36.17 -20.15 7.81
N TRP A 226 35.54 -18.98 7.84
CA TRP A 226 35.86 -17.90 8.75
C TRP A 226 34.58 -17.32 9.37
N THR A 227 34.74 -16.67 10.52
CA THR A 227 33.65 -16.01 11.24
C THR A 227 34.17 -14.73 11.87
N VAL A 228 33.41 -13.64 11.73
CA VAL A 228 33.69 -12.35 12.34
C VAL A 228 32.41 -11.85 13.01
N THR A 229 32.46 -11.51 14.29
CA THR A 229 31.31 -10.94 15.03
C THR A 229 31.42 -9.42 15.08
N TYR A 230 30.30 -8.70 14.90
CA TYR A 230 30.23 -7.24 14.98
C TYR A 230 29.01 -6.78 15.80
N PRO A 231 29.13 -5.83 16.75
CA PRO A 231 30.36 -5.18 17.17
C PRO A 231 31.24 -6.14 17.98
N SER A 232 32.56 -5.97 17.90
CA SER A 232 33.58 -6.71 18.67
C SER A 232 34.60 -5.74 19.26
N ASP A 233 35.34 -6.20 20.27
CA ASP A 233 36.51 -5.46 20.79
C ASP A 233 37.65 -5.42 19.76
N ASP A 234 37.74 -6.42 18.89
CA ASP A 234 38.69 -6.46 17.79
C ASP A 234 38.24 -5.56 16.62
N PRO A 235 39.18 -4.93 15.90
CA PRO A 235 38.84 -4.11 14.73
C PRO A 235 38.23 -4.98 13.63
N LEU A 236 37.09 -4.55 13.10
CA LEU A 236 36.45 -5.19 11.95
C LEU A 236 37.38 -5.14 10.73
N PRO A 237 37.56 -6.25 9.98
CA PRO A 237 38.36 -6.22 8.77
C PRO A 237 37.75 -5.27 7.74
N GLU A 238 38.57 -4.39 7.15
CA GLU A 238 38.13 -3.46 6.10
C GLU A 238 37.73 -4.16 4.80
N GLN A 239 38.18 -5.41 4.62
CA GLN A 239 37.91 -6.23 3.45
C GLN A 239 37.63 -7.68 3.86
N LEU A 240 36.71 -8.32 3.16
CA LEU A 240 36.40 -9.75 3.28
C LEU A 240 36.71 -10.46 1.95
N PRO A 241 36.99 -11.77 1.97
CA PRO A 241 37.11 -12.54 0.73
C PRO A 241 35.89 -12.35 -0.18
N ALA A 242 36.12 -12.25 -1.50
CA ALA A 242 35.06 -12.30 -2.48
C ALA A 242 34.42 -13.69 -2.48
N ALA A 243 33.09 -13.73 -2.39
CA ALA A 243 32.29 -14.94 -2.41
C ALA A 243 30.95 -14.65 -3.09
N GLU A 244 30.23 -15.68 -3.53
CA GLU A 244 28.88 -15.52 -4.09
C GLU A 244 27.89 -14.95 -3.06
N SER A 245 28.10 -15.29 -1.78
CA SER A 245 27.28 -14.84 -0.68
C SER A 245 28.04 -14.80 0.64
N LEU A 246 27.53 -13.98 1.56
CA LEU A 246 27.93 -13.88 2.94
C LEU A 246 26.74 -14.29 3.82
N ASP A 247 26.95 -15.22 4.74
CA ASP A 247 25.92 -15.63 5.69
C ASP A 247 26.02 -14.77 6.96
N LEU A 248 24.90 -14.16 7.34
CA LEU A 248 24.75 -13.31 8.51
C LEU A 248 23.90 -14.03 9.54
N VAL A 249 24.36 -14.10 10.79
CA VAL A 249 23.53 -14.48 11.93
C VAL A 249 23.28 -13.25 12.77
N VAL A 250 22.03 -12.80 12.83
CA VAL A 250 21.64 -11.56 13.53
C VAL A 250 21.20 -11.91 14.95
N HIS A 251 21.82 -11.26 15.94
CA HIS A 251 21.59 -11.49 17.36
C HIS A 251 20.96 -10.25 18.02
N GLY A 252 19.90 -10.47 18.79
CA GLY A 252 19.26 -9.44 19.61
C GLY A 252 19.60 -9.60 21.09
N GLU A 253 18.95 -8.79 21.93
CA GLU A 253 19.00 -8.95 23.38
C GLU A 253 18.11 -10.11 23.87
N SER A 254 17.03 -10.36 23.13
CA SER A 254 16.06 -11.42 23.37
C SER A 254 15.66 -12.08 22.04
N GLY A 255 14.94 -13.19 22.11
CA GLY A 255 14.50 -13.94 20.94
C GLY A 255 15.53 -14.96 20.43
N LYS A 256 15.23 -15.52 19.26
CA LYS A 256 16.12 -16.47 18.58
C LYS A 256 16.91 -15.74 17.50
N PRO A 257 18.25 -15.88 17.47
CA PRO A 257 19.02 -15.40 16.34
C PRO A 257 18.50 -16.00 15.04
N TYR A 258 18.53 -15.22 13.96
CA TYR A 258 18.08 -15.67 12.65
C TYR A 258 19.17 -15.46 11.60
N ARG A 259 19.04 -16.18 10.49
CA ARG A 259 20.01 -16.16 9.40
C ARG A 259 19.50 -15.32 8.24
N ARG A 260 20.40 -14.55 7.65
CA ARG A 260 20.20 -13.87 6.36
C ARG A 260 21.41 -14.14 5.47
N THR A 261 21.21 -14.02 4.17
CA THR A 261 22.28 -14.18 3.18
C THR A 261 22.39 -12.89 2.39
N LEU A 262 23.58 -12.30 2.36
CA LEU A 262 23.90 -11.10 1.62
C LEU A 262 24.71 -11.47 0.37
N ARG A 263 24.44 -10.81 -0.75
CA ARG A 263 25.27 -10.91 -1.95
C ARG A 263 26.13 -9.64 -2.07
N PRO A 264 27.36 -9.74 -2.60
CA PRO A 264 28.19 -8.55 -2.76
C PRO A 264 27.62 -7.66 -3.87
N GLY A 265 27.66 -6.34 -3.65
CA GLY A 265 27.36 -5.34 -4.66
C GLY A 265 28.61 -4.89 -5.41
N ALA A 266 28.44 -3.97 -6.38
CA ALA A 266 29.56 -3.38 -7.12
C ALA A 266 30.58 -2.64 -6.21
N SER A 267 30.13 -2.18 -5.04
CA SER A 267 30.95 -1.51 -4.03
C SER A 267 31.44 -2.44 -2.91
N GLY A 268 31.32 -3.76 -3.07
CA GLY A 268 31.67 -4.77 -2.06
C GLY A 268 30.51 -5.18 -1.16
N TRP A 269 30.82 -5.56 0.07
CA TRP A 269 29.85 -5.99 1.07
C TRP A 269 29.27 -4.77 1.79
N VAL A 270 27.96 -4.58 1.68
CA VAL A 270 27.25 -3.50 2.38
C VAL A 270 26.24 -4.12 3.34
N ILE A 271 26.46 -3.89 4.63
CA ILE A 271 25.53 -4.29 5.70
C ILE A 271 24.80 -3.01 6.14
N ASP A 272 23.56 -2.89 5.69
CA ASP A 272 22.64 -1.81 6.01
C ASP A 272 21.41 -2.36 6.77
N GLU A 273 20.40 -1.51 6.96
CA GLU A 273 19.15 -1.90 7.63
C GLU A 273 18.45 -3.07 6.94
N ALA A 274 18.40 -3.07 5.61
CA ALA A 274 17.75 -4.12 4.83
C ALA A 274 18.51 -5.46 4.90
N ALA A 275 19.84 -5.41 4.85
CA ALA A 275 20.70 -6.59 5.01
C ALA A 275 20.47 -7.27 6.37
N LEU A 276 20.20 -6.47 7.41
CA LEU A 276 19.89 -6.94 8.76
C LEU A 276 18.40 -7.19 9.01
N GLY A 277 17.51 -7.04 8.02
CA GLY A 277 16.08 -7.25 8.23
C GLY A 277 15.42 -6.24 9.18
N LEU A 278 15.95 -5.02 9.25
CA LEU A 278 15.37 -3.97 10.07
C LEU A 278 14.17 -3.34 9.36
N VAL A 279 13.05 -3.26 10.07
CA VAL A 279 11.78 -2.70 9.58
C VAL A 279 11.40 -1.52 10.46
N THR A 280 11.11 -0.37 9.85
CA THR A 280 10.58 0.79 10.57
C THR A 280 9.11 0.58 10.91
N VAL A 281 8.80 0.47 12.19
CA VAL A 281 7.43 0.50 12.71
C VAL A 281 7.06 1.96 12.99
N THR A 282 5.86 2.35 12.57
CA THR A 282 5.32 3.70 12.77
C THR A 282 3.93 3.61 13.38
N CYS A 283 3.74 4.23 14.54
CA CYS A 283 2.43 4.39 15.18
C CYS A 283 1.97 5.84 15.04
N GLN A 284 0.72 6.04 14.63
CA GLN A 284 0.11 7.35 14.40
C GLN A 284 -1.23 7.47 15.11
N ALA A 285 -1.49 8.62 15.74
CA ALA A 285 -2.78 8.94 16.37
C ALA A 285 -3.35 10.26 15.82
N PRO A 286 -3.71 10.33 14.51
CA PRO A 286 -4.13 11.58 13.91
C PRO A 286 -5.55 12.00 14.36
N GLY A 287 -5.79 13.31 14.45
CA GLY A 287 -7.12 13.87 14.75
C GLY A 287 -7.43 14.06 16.23
N ARG A 288 -6.43 13.88 17.11
CA ARG A 288 -6.55 14.15 18.55
C ARG A 288 -6.44 15.65 18.82
N THR A 289 -7.12 16.11 19.87
CA THR A 289 -7.12 17.52 20.29
C THR A 289 -5.86 17.87 21.07
N ASP A 290 -5.42 19.12 21.00
CA ASP A 290 -4.32 19.64 21.83
C ASP A 290 -4.59 19.36 23.32
N GLY A 291 -3.60 18.79 24.00
CA GLY A 291 -3.69 18.37 25.41
C GLY A 291 -4.15 16.93 25.63
N ALA A 292 -4.59 16.21 24.59
CA ALA A 292 -4.75 14.76 24.68
C ALA A 292 -3.39 14.06 24.70
N VAL A 293 -3.35 12.85 25.26
CA VAL A 293 -2.16 12.00 25.33
C VAL A 293 -2.56 10.56 24.99
N VAL A 294 -1.81 9.92 24.11
CA VAL A 294 -1.97 8.51 23.75
C VAL A 294 -0.73 7.75 24.18
N ALA A 295 -0.85 6.92 25.21
CA ALA A 295 0.20 6.00 25.65
C ALA A 295 0.00 4.63 25.00
N LEU A 296 1.05 4.11 24.40
CA LEU A 296 1.10 2.85 23.68
C LEU A 296 2.12 1.93 24.33
N GLU A 297 1.70 0.71 24.64
CA GLU A 297 2.60 -0.40 24.93
C GLU A 297 2.60 -1.33 23.71
N VAL A 298 3.71 -1.41 23.01
CA VAL A 298 3.83 -2.07 21.70
C VAL A 298 4.75 -3.27 21.81
N TRP A 299 4.22 -4.45 21.52
CA TRP A 299 4.98 -5.69 21.40
C TRP A 299 5.07 -6.10 19.94
N TYR A 300 6.28 -6.39 19.48
CA TYR A 300 6.52 -7.05 18.21
C TYR A 300 6.79 -8.53 18.45
N GLU A 301 5.94 -9.39 17.88
CA GLU A 301 6.02 -10.84 17.96
C GLU A 301 6.38 -11.41 16.57
N PRO A 302 7.64 -11.80 16.34
CA PRO A 302 8.05 -12.35 15.05
C PRO A 302 7.40 -13.72 14.78
N ALA A 303 7.06 -13.98 13.51
CA ALA A 303 6.58 -15.27 13.06
C ALA A 303 7.76 -16.25 12.90
N GLY A 304 8.12 -16.93 13.99
CA GLY A 304 9.18 -17.94 14.00
C GLY A 304 10.51 -17.42 14.56
N ASP A 305 11.58 -17.52 13.77
CA ASP A 305 12.87 -16.94 14.16
C ASP A 305 12.83 -15.42 13.96
N GLY A 306 13.43 -14.66 14.88
CA GLY A 306 13.26 -13.22 14.94
C GLY A 306 13.55 -12.68 16.33
N LEU A 307 13.68 -11.36 16.42
CA LEU A 307 13.99 -10.68 17.67
C LEU A 307 12.73 -9.92 18.10
N PRO A 308 12.01 -10.40 19.15
CA PRO A 308 10.87 -9.67 19.67
C PRO A 308 11.33 -8.33 20.24
N ASP A 309 10.47 -7.32 20.15
CA ASP A 309 10.74 -5.98 20.70
C ASP A 309 9.55 -5.54 21.55
N HIS A 310 9.82 -4.75 22.59
CA HIS A 310 8.80 -4.14 23.44
C HIS A 310 9.14 -2.67 23.66
N ARG A 311 8.19 -1.79 23.35
CA ARG A 311 8.33 -0.34 23.48
C ARG A 311 7.14 0.28 24.18
N SER A 312 7.42 1.18 25.11
CA SER A 312 6.47 2.16 25.62
C SER A 312 6.65 3.45 24.84
N VAL A 313 5.57 3.93 24.22
CA VAL A 313 5.57 5.14 23.37
C VAL A 313 4.46 6.07 23.83
N THR A 314 4.74 7.36 23.90
CA THR A 314 3.72 8.39 24.17
C THR A 314 3.60 9.28 22.94
N LEU A 315 2.38 9.46 22.45
CA LEU A 315 2.03 10.39 21.38
C LEU A 315 1.23 11.54 21.98
N ASP A 316 1.68 12.76 21.77
CA ASP A 316 1.01 14.00 22.19
C ASP A 316 1.24 15.11 21.17
N ALA A 317 0.58 16.25 21.33
CA ALA A 317 0.78 17.37 20.42
C ALA A 317 2.17 18.01 20.63
N PRO A 318 2.92 18.35 19.56
CA PRO A 318 2.50 18.29 18.15
C PRO A 318 2.83 16.96 17.44
N GLU A 319 3.51 16.03 18.11
CA GLU A 319 4.06 14.80 17.54
C GLU A 319 3.11 13.61 17.74
N TRP A 320 2.07 13.56 16.90
CA TRP A 320 1.13 12.42 16.86
C TRP A 320 1.67 11.19 16.13
N THR A 321 2.98 11.04 16.05
CA THR A 321 3.66 9.96 15.32
C THR A 321 4.95 9.59 16.02
N ALA A 322 5.17 8.30 16.22
CA ALA A 322 6.45 7.76 16.66
C ALA A 322 6.91 6.67 15.69
N SER A 323 8.22 6.51 15.55
CA SER A 323 8.81 5.45 14.73
C SER A 323 10.07 4.89 15.35
N TRP A 324 10.27 3.59 15.20
CA TRP A 324 11.47 2.87 15.64
C TRP A 324 11.71 1.64 14.76
N LEU A 325 12.89 1.03 14.89
CA LEU A 325 13.26 -0.18 14.14
C LEU A 325 12.96 -1.44 14.96
N VAL A 326 12.41 -2.45 14.29
CA VAL A 326 12.34 -3.84 14.78
C VAL A 326 13.13 -4.74 13.82
N ALA A 327 13.53 -5.94 14.26
CA ALA A 327 14.35 -6.85 13.46
C ALA A 327 13.58 -8.12 13.09
N SER A 328 13.38 -8.34 11.79
CA SER A 328 12.65 -9.47 11.23
C SER A 328 13.55 -10.39 10.41
N ALA A 329 13.30 -11.70 10.54
CA ALA A 329 13.91 -12.70 9.66
C ALA A 329 13.35 -12.63 8.23
N GLN A 330 12.18 -12.03 8.03
CA GLN A 330 11.54 -11.88 6.72
C GLN A 330 11.99 -10.58 6.03
N GLU A 331 11.60 -10.39 4.77
CA GLU A 331 11.85 -9.12 4.04
C GLU A 331 10.92 -7.99 4.51
N ASP A 332 9.76 -8.34 5.07
CA ASP A 332 8.79 -7.42 5.65
C ASP A 332 8.75 -7.56 7.19
N LEU A 333 7.67 -7.10 7.82
CA LEU A 333 7.50 -7.23 9.26
C LEU A 333 7.57 -8.69 9.69
N GLY A 334 7.04 -9.66 8.93
CA GLY A 334 7.20 -11.09 9.24
C GLY A 334 6.75 -11.49 10.65
N GLY A 335 5.67 -10.91 11.15
CA GLY A 335 5.18 -11.08 12.53
C GLY A 335 3.94 -10.22 12.80
N GLU A 336 3.63 -10.02 14.08
CA GLU A 336 2.47 -9.24 14.53
C GLU A 336 2.91 -8.16 15.53
N LEU A 337 2.30 -6.99 15.44
CA LEU A 337 2.33 -5.94 16.45
C LEU A 337 1.07 -6.07 17.31
N VAL A 338 1.27 -6.24 18.60
CA VAL A 338 0.22 -6.17 19.63
C VAL A 338 0.39 -4.85 20.36
N ILE A 339 -0.64 -4.00 20.36
CA ILE A 339 -0.54 -2.62 20.84
C ILE A 339 -1.65 -2.36 21.84
N ASP A 340 -1.27 -2.18 23.08
CA ASP A 340 -2.18 -1.74 24.13
C ASP A 340 -2.25 -0.21 24.14
N VAL A 341 -3.43 0.32 23.86
CA VAL A 341 -3.69 1.77 23.73
C VAL A 341 -4.40 2.30 24.97
N THR A 342 -3.81 3.32 25.59
CA THR A 342 -4.42 4.10 26.66
C THR A 342 -4.47 5.56 26.24
N GLU A 343 -5.68 6.09 26.05
CA GLU A 343 -5.89 7.48 25.66
C GLU A 343 -6.43 8.29 26.85
N THR A 344 -5.88 9.48 27.04
CA THR A 344 -6.38 10.49 27.99
C THR A 344 -6.77 11.73 27.19
N GLY A 345 -8.04 12.11 27.27
CA GLY A 345 -8.56 13.31 26.60
C GLY A 345 -7.95 14.60 27.17
N ALA A 346 -8.12 15.71 26.45
CA ALA A 346 -7.65 17.02 26.91
C ALA A 346 -8.33 17.50 28.21
N ASP A 347 -9.48 16.91 28.57
CA ASP A 347 -10.18 17.10 29.83
C ASP A 347 -9.63 16.25 30.98
N GLY A 348 -8.60 15.43 30.72
CA GLY A 348 -8.00 14.50 31.67
C GLY A 348 -8.79 13.20 31.86
N VAL A 349 -9.87 12.97 31.11
CA VAL A 349 -10.66 11.74 31.22
C VAL A 349 -9.98 10.63 30.42
N ALA A 350 -9.71 9.51 31.09
CA ALA A 350 -9.16 8.32 30.45
C ALA A 350 -10.23 7.57 29.66
N VAL A 351 -9.93 7.23 28.42
CA VAL A 351 -10.71 6.31 27.58
C VAL A 351 -10.40 4.87 28.00
N PRO A 352 -11.39 3.95 28.01
CA PRO A 352 -11.13 2.55 28.26
C PRO A 352 -10.01 1.99 27.37
N LYS A 353 -9.06 1.31 28.01
CA LYS A 353 -7.95 0.62 27.34
C LYS A 353 -8.49 -0.37 26.31
N HIS A 354 -7.87 -0.40 25.13
CA HIS A 354 -8.15 -1.39 24.10
C HIS A 354 -6.84 -1.86 23.45
N THR A 355 -6.90 -3.00 22.76
CA THR A 355 -5.73 -3.62 22.11
C THR A 355 -5.93 -3.62 20.60
N VAL A 356 -4.90 -3.20 19.87
CA VAL A 356 -4.83 -3.21 18.41
C VAL A 356 -3.82 -4.29 17.98
N HIS A 357 -4.22 -5.09 17.00
CA HIS A 357 -3.40 -6.12 16.39
C HIS A 357 -3.10 -5.70 14.94
N SER A 358 -1.83 -5.73 14.53
CA SER A 358 -1.43 -5.33 13.18
C SER A 358 -0.29 -6.17 12.64
N ILE A 359 -0.45 -6.70 11.44
CA ILE A 359 0.65 -7.28 10.63
C ILE A 359 1.30 -6.24 9.70
N SER A 360 0.81 -5.00 9.71
CA SER A 360 1.38 -3.86 9.00
C SER A 360 2.34 -3.10 9.92
N PRO A 361 3.53 -2.69 9.45
CA PRO A 361 4.44 -1.84 10.22
C PRO A 361 3.90 -0.40 10.39
N GLN A 362 2.88 -0.01 9.63
CA GLN A 362 2.18 1.26 9.78
C GLN A 362 0.89 1.03 10.55
N VAL A 363 0.79 1.59 11.77
CA VAL A 363 -0.38 1.43 12.65
C VAL A 363 -1.00 2.78 12.95
N ARG A 364 -2.32 2.85 12.79
CA ARG A 364 -3.13 4.00 13.15
C ARG A 364 -4.03 3.66 14.34
N VAL A 365 -3.92 4.42 15.42
CA VAL A 365 -4.66 4.24 16.68
C VAL A 365 -5.68 5.33 16.97
#